data_AF-A0A8T7BZJ2-F1
#
_entry.id   AF-A0A8T7BZJ2-F1
#
_cell.length_a   1.000
_cell.length_b   1.000
_cell.length_c   1.000
_cell.angle_alpha   90.00
_cell.angle_beta   90.00
_cell.angle_gamma   90.00
#
_symmetry.space_group_name_H-M   'P 1'
#
loop_
_entity.id
_entity.type
_entity.pdbx_description
1 polymer ?
#
loop_
_entity_poly.entity_id
_entity_poly.type
_entity_poly.pdbx_seq_one_letter_code
_entity_poly.pdbx_strand_id
1 'polypeptide(L)'
;MGKWTRRTFIGAGVAGAGALIVGVAIRPGNRAPKVMEMMAGADESLINLWLKIASDNTVTVIAPHSEMGQGAQTALAMMLADELDADWNLVKFAEAPAHPEYANYHLARGFIIGEAQVPSILMGTVDGVFRKATQHMGLQVTGGSASIR
;
A
#
# COMPACT_ATOMS: atom_id res chain seq x y z
N MET A 1 26.03 -36.06 -18.50
CA MET A 1 25.38 -34.73 -18.55
C MET A 1 24.53 -34.64 -19.81
N GLY A 2 23.21 -34.57 -19.68
CA GLY A 2 22.31 -34.54 -20.85
C GLY A 2 22.51 -33.26 -21.68
N LYS A 3 22.70 -33.40 -23.00
CA LYS A 3 22.90 -32.27 -23.92
C LYS A 3 21.60 -31.46 -23.98
N TRP A 4 21.68 -30.17 -23.65
CA TRP A 4 20.53 -29.26 -23.74
C TRP A 4 20.06 -29.15 -25.19
N THR A 5 18.79 -29.45 -25.45
CA THR A 5 18.22 -29.23 -26.79
C THR A 5 17.92 -27.74 -26.98
N ARG A 6 18.01 -27.23 -28.22
CA ARG A 6 17.65 -25.83 -28.55
C ARG A 6 16.25 -25.46 -28.04
N ARG A 7 15.30 -26.40 -28.12
CA ARG A 7 13.94 -26.27 -27.60
C ARG A 7 13.92 -26.12 -26.08
N THR A 8 14.70 -26.91 -25.35
CA THR A 8 14.83 -26.78 -23.89
C THR A 8 15.45 -25.45 -23.51
N PHE A 9 16.47 -24.99 -24.24
CA PHE A 9 17.11 -23.69 -24.01
C PHE A 9 16.13 -22.52 -24.22
N ILE A 10 15.42 -22.50 -25.35
CA ILE A 10 14.42 -21.47 -25.64
C ILE A 10 13.27 -21.53 -24.64
N GLY A 11 12.77 -22.73 -24.32
CA GLY A 11 11.69 -22.92 -23.35
C GLY A 11 12.06 -22.40 -21.96
N ALA A 12 13.27 -22.73 -21.48
CA ALA A 12 13.77 -22.22 -20.21
C ALA A 12 13.96 -20.70 -20.22
N GLY A 13 14.46 -20.13 -21.33
CA GLY A 13 14.60 -18.70 -21.50
C GLY A 13 13.26 -17.95 -21.44
N VAL A 14 12.24 -18.45 -22.15
CA VAL A 14 10.88 -17.88 -22.14
C VAL A 14 10.26 -17.98 -20.75
N ALA A 15 10.38 -19.14 -20.09
CA ALA A 15 9.85 -19.33 -18.74
C ALA A 15 10.53 -18.38 -17.72
N GLY A 16 11.85 -18.24 -17.78
CA GLY A 16 12.61 -17.32 -16.92
C GLY A 16 12.25 -15.86 -17.15
N ALA A 17 12.17 -15.43 -18.42
CA ALA A 17 11.76 -14.07 -18.76
C ALA A 17 10.32 -13.78 -18.32
N GLY A 18 9.40 -14.72 -18.52
CA GLY A 18 8.02 -14.61 -18.06
C GLY A 18 7.91 -14.46 -16.55
N ALA A 19 8.66 -15.29 -15.80
CA ALA A 19 8.71 -15.19 -14.34
C ALA A 19 9.23 -13.83 -13.86
N LEU A 20 10.26 -13.29 -14.52
CA LEU A 20 10.79 -11.96 -14.20
C LEU A 20 9.77 -10.85 -14.46
N ILE A 21 9.09 -10.88 -15.61
CA ILE A 21 8.05 -9.89 -15.96
C ILE A 21 6.92 -9.90 -14.93
N VAL A 22 6.42 -11.09 -14.58
CA VAL A 22 5.37 -11.23 -13.56
C VAL A 22 5.88 -10.75 -12.21
N GLY A 23 7.10 -11.13 -11.81
CA GLY A 23 7.71 -10.71 -10.56
C GLY A 23 7.85 -9.20 -10.43
N VAL A 24 8.24 -8.50 -11.50
CA VAL A 24 8.30 -7.03 -11.54
C VAL A 24 6.90 -6.41 -11.48
N ALA A 25 5.91 -6.98 -12.19
CA ALA A 25 4.56 -6.44 -12.24
C ALA A 25 3.80 -6.50 -10.90
N ILE A 26 4.06 -7.53 -10.09
CA ILE A 26 3.43 -7.70 -8.77
C ILE A 26 4.16 -6.95 -7.65
N ARG A 27 5.43 -6.57 -7.85
CA ARG A 27 6.24 -5.90 -6.83
C ARG A 27 5.56 -4.60 -6.35
N PRO A 28 5.42 -4.38 -5.03
CA PRO A 28 4.93 -3.12 -4.50
C PRO A 28 5.91 -1.99 -4.83
N GLY A 29 5.38 -0.87 -5.33
CA GLY A 29 6.11 0.36 -5.66
C GLY A 29 5.36 1.60 -5.15
N ASN A 30 5.84 2.81 -5.46
CA ASN A 30 5.16 4.04 -5.05
C ASN A 30 3.79 4.16 -5.73
N ARG A 31 2.72 4.28 -4.94
CA ARG A 31 1.34 4.39 -5.43
C ARG A 31 0.79 5.81 -5.37
N ALA A 32 1.47 6.73 -4.68
CA ALA A 32 1.01 8.11 -4.50
C ALA A 32 0.67 8.82 -5.83
N PRO A 33 1.46 8.70 -6.91
CA PRO A 33 1.12 9.35 -8.19
C PRO A 33 -0.24 8.96 -8.76
N LYS A 34 -0.77 7.78 -8.42
CA LYS A 34 -2.04 7.28 -8.95
C LYS A 34 -3.28 7.84 -8.26
N VAL A 35 -3.11 8.44 -7.10
CA VAL A 35 -4.21 9.04 -6.33
C VAL A 35 -4.02 10.55 -6.14
N MET A 36 -2.93 11.10 -6.66
CA MET A 36 -2.54 12.50 -6.51
C MET A 36 -3.65 13.46 -6.95
N GLU A 37 -4.24 13.25 -8.13
CA GLU A 37 -5.30 14.11 -8.67
C GLU A 37 -6.57 14.17 -7.79
N MET A 38 -6.84 13.13 -7.00
CA MET A 38 -8.01 13.09 -6.10
C MET A 38 -7.69 13.57 -4.69
N MET A 39 -6.41 13.57 -4.30
CA MET A 39 -6.00 13.79 -2.91
C MET A 39 -5.30 15.11 -2.66
N ALA A 40 -4.61 15.64 -3.66
CA ALA A 40 -3.79 16.83 -3.53
C ALA A 40 -4.35 17.96 -4.41
N GLY A 41 -4.54 19.12 -3.80
CA GLY A 41 -4.77 20.38 -4.51
C GLY A 41 -3.49 20.94 -5.15
N ALA A 42 -3.62 22.07 -5.85
CA ALA A 42 -2.51 22.70 -6.56
C ALA A 42 -1.31 23.06 -5.66
N ASP A 43 -1.58 23.41 -4.39
CA ASP A 43 -0.58 23.82 -3.41
C ASP A 43 -0.21 22.72 -2.41
N GLU A 44 -0.65 21.48 -2.66
CA GLU A 44 -0.42 20.34 -1.78
C GLU A 44 0.48 19.30 -2.46
N SER A 45 1.42 18.76 -1.69
CA SER A 45 2.31 17.68 -2.11
C SER A 45 1.94 16.39 -1.40
N LEU A 46 1.52 15.39 -2.17
CA LEU A 46 1.28 14.04 -1.66
C LEU A 46 2.61 13.29 -1.50
N ILE A 47 3.06 13.13 -0.25
CA ILE A 47 4.35 12.48 0.07
C ILE A 47 4.25 10.97 -0.12
N ASN A 48 3.17 10.39 0.38
CA ASN A 48 2.80 8.99 0.20
C ASN A 48 1.27 8.88 0.21
N LEU A 49 0.70 7.67 0.24
CA LEU A 49 -0.77 7.51 0.22
C LEU A 49 -1.47 7.99 1.49
N TRP A 50 -0.73 8.16 2.58
CA TRP A 50 -1.22 8.41 3.93
C TRP A 50 -0.95 9.83 4.40
N LEU A 51 -0.19 10.61 3.64
CA LEU A 51 0.33 11.91 4.06
C LEU A 51 0.43 12.87 2.87
N LYS A 52 -0.15 14.05 3.04
CA LYS A 52 0.13 15.22 2.18
C LYS A 52 0.53 16.43 3.02
N ILE A 53 1.35 17.29 2.44
CA ILE A 53 1.84 18.53 3.06
C ILE A 53 1.56 19.69 2.11
N ALA A 54 0.90 20.73 2.60
CA ALA A 54 0.64 21.95 1.85
C ALA A 54 1.79 22.96 1.98
N SER A 55 1.85 23.91 1.05
CA SER A 55 2.86 24.98 1.04
C SER A 55 2.78 25.91 2.26
N ASP A 56 1.65 25.96 2.97
CA ASP A 56 1.45 26.71 4.21
C ASP A 56 1.85 25.92 5.49
N ASN A 57 2.54 24.79 5.33
CA ASN A 57 2.89 23.83 6.37
C ASN A 57 1.70 23.07 6.99
N THR A 58 0.51 23.13 6.40
CA THR A 58 -0.59 22.24 6.79
C THR A 58 -0.22 20.80 6.46
N VAL A 59 -0.19 19.95 7.48
CA VAL A 59 0.07 18.51 7.35
C VAL A 59 -1.26 17.78 7.43
N THR A 60 -1.55 16.89 6.48
CA THR A 60 -2.80 16.13 6.47
C THR A 60 -2.54 14.63 6.48
N VAL A 61 -3.08 13.95 7.49
CA VAL A 61 -3.19 12.49 7.54
C VAL A 61 -4.32 12.04 6.61
N ILE A 62 -4.07 11.02 5.82
CA ILE A 62 -5.06 10.36 4.98
C ILE A 62 -5.28 8.94 5.50
N ALA A 63 -6.48 8.62 5.98
CA ALA A 63 -6.80 7.25 6.41
C ALA A 63 -7.89 6.60 5.54
N PRO A 64 -7.68 5.34 5.09
CA PRO A 64 -8.65 4.59 4.30
C PRO A 64 -9.64 3.81 5.17
N HIS A 65 -9.49 3.87 6.49
CA HIS A 65 -10.23 3.09 7.46
C HIS A 65 -11.34 3.93 8.08
N SER A 66 -12.51 3.32 8.23
CA SER A 66 -13.66 3.95 8.84
C SER A 66 -13.45 4.09 10.35
N GLU A 67 -13.74 5.29 10.84
CA GLU A 67 -13.70 5.65 12.25
C GLU A 67 -15.13 5.68 12.81
N MET A 68 -15.38 5.00 13.93
CA MET A 68 -16.71 4.87 14.55
C MET A 68 -16.72 5.37 16.01
N GLY A 69 -15.71 6.14 16.43
CA GLY A 69 -15.61 6.73 17.77
C GLY A 69 -14.53 6.12 18.67
N GLN A 70 -13.70 5.22 18.14
CA GLN A 70 -12.53 4.68 18.83
C GLN A 70 -11.36 5.67 18.92
N GLY A 71 -11.34 6.73 18.11
CA GLY A 71 -10.33 7.78 18.11
C GLY A 71 -9.07 7.48 17.27
N ALA A 72 -9.14 6.58 16.28
CA ALA A 72 -7.97 6.25 15.45
C ALA A 72 -7.49 7.45 14.62
N GLN A 73 -8.41 8.28 14.10
CA GLN A 73 -8.04 9.48 13.35
C GLN A 73 -7.23 10.47 14.19
N THR A 74 -7.66 10.73 15.42
CA THR A 74 -6.95 11.58 16.37
C THR A 74 -5.59 10.99 16.74
N ALA A 75 -5.54 9.69 17.03
CA ALA A 75 -4.30 9.01 17.38
C ALA A 75 -3.27 9.06 16.23
N LEU A 76 -3.71 8.80 14.98
CA LEU A 76 -2.85 8.90 13.79
C LEU A 76 -2.35 10.33 13.57
N ALA A 77 -3.22 11.34 13.76
CA ALA A 77 -2.83 12.74 13.68
C ALA A 77 -1.80 13.13 14.75
N MET A 78 -1.98 12.67 15.99
CA MET A 78 -1.02 12.93 17.08
C MET A 78 0.33 12.27 16.79
N MET A 79 0.35 11.01 16.36
CA MET A 79 1.59 10.32 16.00
C MET A 79 2.31 11.02 14.84
N LEU A 80 1.56 11.50 13.84
CA LEU A 80 2.16 12.23 12.73
C LEU A 80 2.70 13.60 13.15
N ALA A 81 1.98 14.32 14.02
CA ALA A 81 2.42 15.60 14.55
C ALA A 81 3.74 15.45 15.30
N ASP A 82 3.86 14.40 16.12
CA ASP A 82 5.06 14.08 16.91
C ASP A 82 6.25 13.71 16.00
N GLU A 83 6.05 12.83 15.00
CA GLU A 83 7.12 12.39 14.10
C GLU A 83 7.66 13.53 13.20
N LEU A 84 6.80 14.49 12.84
CA LEU A 84 7.18 15.63 11.99
C LEU A 84 7.53 16.90 12.78
N ASP A 85 7.43 16.88 14.11
CA ASP A 85 7.52 18.06 14.99
C ASP A 85 6.64 19.22 14.48
N ALA A 86 5.41 18.88 14.07
CA ALA A 86 4.48 19.79 13.43
C ALA A 86 3.59 20.50 14.45
N ASP A 87 3.25 21.77 14.20
CA ASP A 87 2.25 22.49 14.98
C ASP A 87 0.90 21.77 14.89
N TRP A 88 0.38 21.32 16.04
CA TRP A 88 -0.91 20.63 16.15
C TRP A 88 -2.06 21.40 15.48
N ASN A 89 -2.02 22.74 15.49
CA ASN A 89 -3.05 23.58 14.87
C ASN A 89 -3.03 23.49 13.32
N LEU A 90 -1.93 23.01 12.74
CA LEU A 90 -1.75 22.82 11.30
C LEU A 90 -1.90 21.35 10.89
N VAL A 91 -2.21 20.45 11.82
CA VAL A 91 -2.44 19.04 11.52
C VAL A 91 -3.91 18.80 11.24
N LYS A 92 -4.21 18.24 10.06
CA LYS A 92 -5.55 17.92 9.59
C LYS A 92 -5.69 16.43 9.30
N PHE A 93 -6.95 16.03 9.15
CA PHE A 93 -7.32 14.68 8.77
C PHE A 93 -8.17 14.72 7.49
N ALA A 94 -7.98 13.74 6.61
CA ALA A 94 -8.80 13.50 5.44
C ALA A 94 -9.12 11.99 5.31
N GLU A 95 -10.34 11.67 4.94
CA GLU A 95 -10.70 10.30 4.58
C GLU A 95 -10.22 9.99 3.17
N ALA A 96 -9.68 8.79 2.97
CA ALA A 96 -9.23 8.37 1.66
C ALA A 96 -10.43 8.11 0.73
N PRO A 97 -10.36 8.48 -0.55
CA PRO A 97 -11.41 8.22 -1.52
C PRO A 97 -11.56 6.71 -1.74
N ALA A 98 -12.73 6.34 -2.26
CA ALA A 98 -12.99 4.98 -2.73
C ALA A 98 -12.13 4.69 -3.97
N HIS A 99 -10.92 4.16 -3.77
CA HIS A 99 -9.98 3.88 -4.85
C HIS A 99 -9.18 2.58 -4.59
N PRO A 100 -8.95 1.74 -5.61
CA PRO A 100 -8.24 0.46 -5.45
C PRO A 100 -6.89 0.57 -4.78
N GLU A 101 -6.17 1.68 -4.98
CA GLU A 101 -4.85 1.87 -4.33
C GLU A 101 -4.94 1.95 -2.80
N TYR A 102 -6.13 2.15 -2.22
CA TYR A 102 -6.38 2.08 -0.78
C TYR A 102 -6.89 0.70 -0.30
N ALA A 103 -6.87 -0.32 -1.15
CA ALA A 103 -7.30 -1.66 -0.78
C ALA A 103 -6.47 -2.26 0.38
N ASN A 104 -7.16 -2.85 1.34
CA ASN A 104 -6.59 -3.39 2.57
C ASN A 104 -6.06 -4.81 2.36
N TYR A 105 -4.86 -4.93 1.79
CA TYR A 105 -4.22 -6.22 1.56
C TYR A 105 -3.72 -6.89 2.84
N HIS A 106 -3.42 -6.11 3.89
CA HIS A 106 -2.95 -6.65 5.18
C HIS A 106 -4.04 -7.48 5.84
N LEU A 107 -5.29 -7.03 5.80
CA LEU A 107 -6.45 -7.79 6.28
C LEU A 107 -6.61 -9.11 5.50
N ALA A 108 -6.60 -9.06 4.16
CA ALA A 108 -6.75 -10.25 3.34
C ALA A 108 -5.62 -11.27 3.57
N ARG A 109 -4.38 -10.79 3.67
CA ARG A 109 -3.22 -11.63 3.97
C ARG A 109 -3.34 -12.27 5.35
N GLY A 110 -3.66 -11.48 6.38
CA GLY A 110 -3.83 -11.97 7.75
C GLY A 110 -4.95 -13.00 7.87
N PHE A 111 -6.04 -12.86 7.12
CA PHE A 111 -7.14 -13.82 7.12
C PHE A 111 -6.78 -15.14 6.40
N ILE A 112 -6.12 -15.06 5.24
CA ILE A 112 -5.87 -16.23 4.39
C ILE A 112 -4.67 -17.05 4.86
N ILE A 113 -3.56 -16.39 5.21
CA ILE A 113 -2.31 -17.06 5.60
C ILE A 113 -1.96 -16.88 7.08
N GLY A 114 -2.72 -16.10 7.86
CA GLY A 114 -2.53 -15.99 9.31
C GLY A 114 -1.11 -15.58 9.70
N GLU A 115 -0.55 -16.31 10.66
CA GLU A 115 0.83 -16.16 11.14
C GLU A 115 1.81 -17.12 10.44
N ALA A 116 1.47 -17.62 9.25
CA ALA A 116 2.38 -18.49 8.51
C ALA A 116 3.72 -17.78 8.28
N GLN A 117 4.81 -18.45 8.64
CA GLN A 117 6.16 -17.92 8.52
C GLN A 117 6.57 -17.90 7.04
N VAL A 118 6.46 -16.74 6.42
CA VAL A 118 6.95 -16.51 5.06
C VAL A 118 8.42 -16.09 5.15
N PRO A 119 9.33 -16.75 4.41
CA PRO A 119 10.72 -16.31 4.32
C PRO A 119 10.80 -14.84 3.89
N SER A 120 11.68 -14.05 4.52
CA SER A 120 11.80 -12.61 4.26
C SER A 120 12.05 -12.25 2.80
N ILE A 121 12.74 -13.13 2.05
CA ILE A 121 13.00 -12.96 0.62
C ILE A 121 11.73 -13.04 -0.25
N LEU A 122 10.67 -13.72 0.23
CA LEU A 122 9.40 -13.89 -0.47
C LEU A 122 8.33 -12.88 -0.03
N MET A 123 8.50 -12.19 1.10
CA MET A 123 7.50 -11.27 1.65
C MET A 123 7.07 -10.18 0.65
N GLY A 124 8.03 -9.56 -0.06
CA GLY A 124 7.69 -8.55 -1.08
C GLY A 124 6.84 -9.09 -2.24
N THR A 125 7.03 -10.37 -2.60
CA THR A 125 6.23 -11.05 -3.62
C THR A 125 4.85 -11.39 -3.10
N VAL A 126 4.77 -11.94 -1.89
CA VAL A 126 3.49 -12.27 -1.22
C VAL A 126 2.65 -11.01 -1.06
N ASP A 127 3.22 -9.94 -0.51
CA ASP A 127 2.54 -8.65 -0.37
C ASP A 127 2.10 -8.10 -1.73
N GLY A 128 2.94 -8.25 -2.75
CA GLY A 128 2.63 -7.89 -4.13
C GLY A 128 1.40 -8.61 -4.69
N VAL A 129 1.31 -9.92 -4.50
CA VAL A 129 0.19 -10.76 -4.94
C VAL A 129 -1.08 -10.38 -4.20
N PHE A 130 -1.05 -10.34 -2.86
CA PHE A 130 -2.21 -9.97 -2.06
C PHE A 130 -2.71 -8.58 -2.40
N ARG A 131 -1.80 -7.61 -2.55
CA ARG A 131 -2.13 -6.26 -2.97
C ARG A 131 -2.80 -6.22 -4.34
N LYS A 132 -2.26 -6.92 -5.35
CA LYS A 132 -2.88 -6.92 -6.68
C LYS A 132 -4.24 -7.60 -6.69
N ALA A 133 -4.40 -8.68 -5.93
CA ALA A 133 -5.69 -9.34 -5.76
C ALA A 133 -6.71 -8.40 -5.10
N THR A 134 -6.37 -7.77 -3.96
CA THR A 134 -7.30 -6.88 -3.26
C THR A 134 -7.59 -5.60 -4.03
N GLN A 135 -6.63 -5.06 -4.78
CA GLN A 135 -6.84 -3.95 -5.72
C GLN A 135 -7.88 -4.32 -6.78
N HIS A 136 -7.75 -5.50 -7.40
CA HIS A 136 -8.68 -5.94 -8.43
C HIS A 136 -10.09 -6.21 -7.87
N MET A 137 -10.17 -6.64 -6.61
CA MET A 137 -11.43 -6.83 -5.90
C MET A 137 -12.03 -5.53 -5.31
N GLY A 138 -11.28 -4.41 -5.35
CA GLY A 138 -11.72 -3.15 -4.72
C GLY A 138 -11.90 -3.26 -3.20
N LEU A 139 -11.10 -4.07 -2.52
CA LEU A 139 -11.31 -4.41 -1.11
C LEU A 139 -10.82 -3.30 -0.15
N GLN A 140 -11.53 -2.18 -0.13
CA GLN A 140 -11.35 -1.10 0.85
C GLN A 140 -12.28 -1.32 2.04
N VAL A 141 -11.87 -2.23 2.94
CA VAL A 141 -12.66 -2.66 4.09
C VAL A 141 -11.89 -2.42 5.39
N THR A 142 -12.62 -2.05 6.43
CA THR A 142 -12.12 -1.88 7.80
C THR A 142 -12.58 -3.04 8.66
N GLY A 143 -11.68 -3.64 9.44
CA GLY A 143 -11.99 -4.77 10.32
C GLY A 143 -10.75 -5.32 11.03
N GLY A 144 -10.94 -6.30 11.90
CA GLY A 144 -9.83 -7.03 12.54
C GLY A 144 -8.89 -6.17 13.39
N SER A 145 -9.36 -5.04 13.92
CA SER A 145 -8.54 -4.05 14.65
C SER A 145 -7.39 -3.44 13.82
N ALA A 146 -7.58 -3.33 12.49
CA ALA A 146 -6.56 -2.80 11.58
C ALA A 146 -6.50 -1.27 11.50
N SER A 147 -7.38 -0.52 12.19
CA SER A 147 -7.50 0.94 11.99
C SER A 147 -6.26 1.76 12.39
N ILE A 148 -5.35 1.20 13.20
CA ILE A 148 -4.11 1.86 13.67
C ILE A 148 -2.87 1.02 13.27
N ARG A 149 -3.05 -0.12 12.59
CA ARG A 149 -1.98 -1.09 12.32
C ARG A 149 -1.39 -0.98 10.92
#